data_AF-A5IL57-F1
#
_entry.id   AF-A5IL57-F1
#
_cell.length_a   1.000
_cell.length_b   1.000
_cell.length_c   1.000
_cell.angle_alpha   90.00
_cell.angle_beta   90.00
_cell.angle_gamma   90.00
#
_symmetry.space_group_name_H-M   'P 1'
#
loop_
_entity.id
_entity.type
_entity.pdbx_description
1 polymer ?
#
loop_
_entity_poly.entity_id
_entity_poly.type
_entity_poly.pdbx_seq_one_letter_code
_entity_poly.pdbx_strand_id
1 'polypeptide(L)'
;MAKVKSLEELMKIKEQALKDLQLRGETGKRGKITVAMGTCGIAAGAKETLKAIVEALNEYNINDIAVVQSGCMGLCEVEPTVEVRLEGQEPVIYGRVTPENAKRIVKMHILEGRVVEDLVVKRGEA
;
A
#
# COMPACT_ATOMS: atom_id res chain seq x y z
N MET A 1 5.25 -8.06 -34.22
CA MET A 1 5.56 -8.16 -32.77
C MET A 1 7.07 -8.10 -32.62
N ALA A 2 7.59 -7.12 -31.89
CA ALA A 2 9.03 -6.97 -31.69
C ALA A 2 9.56 -8.13 -30.83
N LYS A 3 10.47 -8.95 -31.38
CA LYS A 3 11.18 -9.99 -30.64
C LYS A 3 12.29 -9.31 -29.84
N VAL A 4 12.25 -9.43 -28.51
CA VAL A 4 13.32 -9.00 -27.61
C VAL A 4 14.53 -9.91 -27.84
N LYS A 5 15.69 -9.34 -28.17
CA LYS A 5 16.85 -10.09 -28.70
C LYS A 5 17.92 -10.39 -27.65
N SER A 6 17.82 -9.84 -26.45
CA SER A 6 18.82 -10.04 -25.39
C SER A 6 18.20 -9.94 -23.99
N LEU A 7 18.81 -10.63 -23.03
CA LEU A 7 18.47 -10.54 -21.61
C LEU A 7 18.58 -9.10 -21.09
N GLU A 8 19.54 -8.34 -21.63
CA GLU A 8 19.79 -6.94 -21.28
C GLU A 8 18.69 -6.01 -21.80
N GLU A 9 18.19 -6.22 -23.03
CA GLU A 9 17.00 -5.51 -23.51
C GLU A 9 15.79 -5.84 -22.65
N LEU A 10 15.60 -7.10 -22.26
CA LEU A 10 14.49 -7.50 -21.40
C LEU A 10 14.56 -6.82 -20.02
N MET A 11 15.75 -6.75 -19.41
CA MET A 11 15.94 -6.05 -18.15
C MET A 11 15.69 -4.54 -18.28
N LYS A 12 16.16 -3.91 -19.37
CA LYS A 12 15.89 -2.49 -19.64
C LYS A 12 14.42 -2.23 -19.88
N ILE A 13 13.70 -3.10 -20.61
CA ILE A 13 12.26 -2.97 -20.82
C ILE A 13 11.51 -3.15 -19.49
N LYS A 14 11.90 -4.11 -18.66
CA LYS A 14 11.34 -4.30 -17.31
C LYS A 14 11.59 -3.07 -16.44
N GLU A 15 12.81 -2.56 -16.39
CA GLU A 15 13.15 -1.39 -15.59
C GLU A 15 12.46 -0.12 -16.09
N GLN A 16 12.38 0.06 -17.41
CA GLN A 16 11.67 1.18 -18.03
C GLN A 16 10.17 1.07 -17.77
N ALA A 17 9.57 -0.12 -17.87
CA ALA A 17 8.15 -0.33 -17.57
C ALA A 17 7.85 -0.17 -16.06
N LEU A 18 8.77 -0.56 -15.18
CA LEU A 18 8.68 -0.32 -13.74
C LEU A 18 8.76 1.17 -13.42
N LYS A 19 9.72 1.89 -14.01
CA LYS A 19 9.83 3.34 -13.91
C LYS A 19 8.60 4.04 -14.50
N ASP A 20 8.10 3.57 -15.64
CA ASP A 20 6.94 4.15 -16.30
C ASP A 20 5.64 3.84 -15.52
N LEU A 21 5.53 2.69 -14.85
CA LEU A 21 4.46 2.41 -13.88
C LEU A 21 4.57 3.28 -12.62
N GLN A 22 5.79 3.50 -12.11
CA GLN A 22 6.06 4.45 -11.03
C GLN A 22 5.68 5.88 -11.44
N LEU A 23 5.91 6.27 -12.70
CA LEU A 23 5.56 7.58 -13.25
C LEU A 23 4.07 7.71 -13.59
N ARG A 24 3.39 6.63 -13.99
CA ARG A 24 1.97 6.62 -14.37
C ARG A 24 1.00 6.50 -13.19
N GLY A 25 1.46 6.04 -12.03
CA GLY A 25 0.63 6.02 -10.81
C GLY A 25 0.51 7.37 -10.12
N GLU A 26 1.60 8.13 -10.03
CA GLU A 26 1.83 8.99 -8.87
C GLU A 26 2.88 10.07 -9.17
N THR A 27 2.65 10.97 -10.13
CA THR A 27 3.52 12.15 -10.26
C THR A 27 3.26 13.08 -9.06
N GLY A 28 4.19 13.11 -8.09
CA GLY A 28 4.15 14.01 -6.92
C GLY A 28 3.61 13.44 -5.61
N LYS A 29 3.41 12.11 -5.51
CA LYS A 29 3.04 11.46 -4.24
C LYS A 29 4.22 10.69 -3.65
N ARG A 30 4.46 10.83 -2.35
CA ARG A 30 5.57 10.20 -1.62
C ARG A 30 5.31 8.75 -1.20
N GLY A 31 4.16 8.20 -1.57
CA GLY A 31 3.80 6.85 -1.23
C GLY A 31 2.34 6.50 -1.45
N LYS A 32 2.03 5.23 -1.19
CA LYS A 32 0.75 4.59 -1.46
C LYS A 32 0.33 3.69 -0.30
N ILE A 33 -0.97 3.70 -0.01
CA ILE A 33 -1.65 2.79 0.90
C ILE A 33 -2.59 1.91 0.07
N THR A 34 -2.38 0.61 0.11
CA THR A 34 -3.22 -0.39 -0.58
C THR A 34 -4.07 -1.11 0.46
N VAL A 35 -5.39 -1.04 0.34
CA VAL A 35 -6.32 -1.78 1.20
C VAL A 35 -6.82 -3.02 0.46
N ALA A 36 -6.68 -4.19 1.07
CA ALA A 36 -7.22 -5.44 0.52
C ALA A 36 -8.76 -5.46 0.65
N MET A 37 -9.44 -5.45 -0.50
CA MET A 37 -10.89 -5.40 -0.64
C MET A 37 -11.44 -6.70 -1.24
N GLY A 38 -10.78 -7.84 -0.96
CA GLY A 38 -11.33 -9.16 -1.27
C GLY A 38 -12.60 -9.48 -0.48
N THR A 39 -13.31 -10.56 -0.81
CA THR A 39 -14.56 -10.94 -0.12
C THR A 39 -14.38 -11.08 1.39
N CYS A 40 -13.31 -11.77 1.81
CA CYS A 40 -12.98 -11.96 3.21
C CYS A 40 -12.58 -10.63 3.88
N GLY A 41 -11.78 -9.78 3.22
CA GLY A 41 -11.46 -8.43 3.69
C GLY A 41 -12.68 -7.53 3.86
N ILE A 42 -13.62 -7.54 2.92
CA ILE A 42 -14.88 -6.79 3.04
C ILE A 42 -15.69 -7.30 4.23
N ALA A 43 -15.78 -8.62 4.40
CA ALA A 43 -16.49 -9.22 5.54
C ALA A 43 -15.81 -8.91 6.89
N ALA A 44 -14.49 -8.75 6.90
CA ALA A 44 -13.69 -8.41 8.08
C ALA A 44 -13.65 -6.90 8.41
N GLY A 45 -14.29 -6.04 7.61
CA GLY A 45 -14.35 -4.60 7.88
C GLY A 45 -13.38 -3.73 7.06
N ALA A 46 -12.88 -4.20 5.90
CA ALA A 46 -11.98 -3.42 5.04
C ALA A 46 -12.59 -2.10 4.56
N LYS A 47 -13.92 -2.02 4.41
CA LYS A 47 -14.62 -0.77 4.05
C LYS A 47 -14.47 0.31 5.11
N GLU A 48 -14.61 -0.06 6.37
CA GLU A 48 -14.48 0.85 7.51
C GLU A 48 -13.02 1.26 7.70
N THR A 49 -12.09 0.33 7.49
CA THR A 49 -10.65 0.58 7.45
C THR A 49 -10.28 1.60 6.38
N LEU A 50 -10.73 1.39 5.14
CA LEU A 50 -10.50 2.32 4.03
C LEU A 50 -11.03 3.72 4.35
N LYS A 51 -12.26 3.80 4.87
CA LYS A 51 -12.87 5.08 5.27
C LYS A 51 -12.02 5.78 6.34
N ALA A 52 -11.61 5.06 7.38
CA ALA A 52 -10.81 5.62 8.46
C ALA A 52 -9.43 6.12 7.99
N ILE A 53 -8.80 5.45 7.03
CA ILE A 53 -7.55 5.89 6.40
C ILE A 53 -7.77 7.22 5.66
N VAL A 54 -8.82 7.31 4.84
CA VAL A 54 -9.12 8.52 4.08
C VAL A 54 -9.47 9.68 5.01
N GLU A 55 -10.29 9.45 6.03
CA GLU A 55 -10.62 10.47 7.05
C GLU A 55 -9.37 10.96 7.79
N ALA A 56 -8.48 10.06 8.19
CA ALA A 56 -7.24 10.43 8.87
C ALA A 56 -6.30 11.24 7.96
N LEU A 57 -6.11 10.84 6.71
CA LEU A 57 -5.28 11.59 5.76
C LEU A 57 -5.82 13.01 5.56
N ASN A 58 -7.14 13.17 5.48
CA ASN A 58 -7.78 14.49 5.41
C ASN A 58 -7.58 15.30 6.69
N GLU A 59 -7.76 14.69 7.87
CA GLU A 59 -7.55 15.33 9.18
C GLU A 59 -6.12 15.91 9.31
N TYR A 60 -5.12 15.16 8.85
CA TYR A 60 -3.72 15.60 8.87
C TYR A 60 -3.30 16.40 7.63
N ASN A 61 -4.22 16.73 6.71
CA ASN A 61 -3.95 17.45 5.46
C ASN A 61 -2.87 16.77 4.58
N ILE A 62 -2.80 15.43 4.61
CA ILE A 62 -1.83 14.64 3.83
C ILE A 62 -2.44 14.35 2.46
N ASN A 63 -1.90 15.00 1.42
CA ASN A 63 -2.42 14.91 0.05
C ASN A 63 -1.46 14.15 -0.89
N ASP A 64 -0.23 13.98 -0.44
CA ASP A 64 0.91 13.34 -1.10
C ASP A 64 0.94 11.81 -0.92
N ILE A 65 -0.14 11.19 -0.43
CA ILE A 65 -0.28 9.73 -0.34
C ILE A 65 -1.44 9.25 -1.21
N ALA A 66 -1.19 8.24 -2.05
CA ALA A 66 -2.24 7.57 -2.82
C ALA A 66 -2.96 6.54 -1.93
N VAL A 67 -4.28 6.45 -2.03
CA VAL A 67 -5.04 5.36 -1.41
C VAL A 67 -5.68 4.56 -2.53
N VAL A 68 -5.35 3.28 -2.61
CA VAL A 68 -5.85 2.38 -3.64
C VAL A 68 -6.50 1.15 -3.01
N GLN A 69 -7.47 0.60 -3.72
CA GLN A 69 -8.13 -0.64 -3.37
C GLN A 69 -7.52 -1.76 -4.20
N SER A 70 -7.25 -2.90 -3.57
CA SER A 70 -6.78 -4.12 -4.24
C SER A 70 -7.72 -5.28 -3.95
N GLY A 71 -7.54 -6.39 -4.67
CA GLY A 71 -8.22 -7.65 -4.37
C GLY A 71 -7.69 -8.30 -3.09
N CYS A 72 -7.73 -9.63 -3.04
CA CYS A 72 -7.16 -10.39 -1.93
C CYS A 72 -5.62 -10.36 -1.98
N MET A 73 -4.98 -10.23 -0.82
CA MET A 73 -3.51 -10.34 -0.65
C MET A 73 -3.05 -11.75 -0.23
N GLY A 74 -3.96 -12.74 -0.21
CA GLY A 74 -3.66 -14.10 0.23
C GLY A 74 -3.48 -14.25 1.75
N LEU A 75 -3.87 -13.24 2.53
CA LEU A 75 -3.66 -13.14 3.98
C LEU A 75 -4.98 -13.17 4.76
N CYS A 76 -5.87 -14.09 4.42
CA CYS A 76 -7.24 -14.13 4.95
C CYS A 76 -7.32 -14.20 6.49
N GLU A 77 -6.35 -14.85 7.16
CA GLU A 77 -6.32 -15.04 8.62
C GLU A 77 -6.06 -13.75 9.41
N VAL A 78 -5.59 -12.71 8.73
CA VAL A 78 -5.21 -11.42 9.33
C VAL A 78 -5.88 -10.25 8.61
N GLU A 79 -7.00 -10.48 7.93
CA GLU A 79 -7.77 -9.39 7.37
C GLU A 79 -8.48 -8.56 8.45
N PRO A 80 -8.78 -7.27 8.18
CA PRO A 80 -8.40 -6.50 7.00
C PRO A 80 -6.88 -6.27 6.91
N THR A 81 -6.34 -6.35 5.69
CA THR A 81 -4.92 -6.11 5.42
C THR A 81 -4.69 -4.79 4.69
N VAL A 82 -3.63 -4.10 5.08
CA VAL A 82 -3.23 -2.80 4.52
C VAL A 82 -1.73 -2.81 4.24
N GLU A 83 -1.35 -2.62 2.98
CA GLU A 83 0.05 -2.39 2.60
C GLU A 83 0.31 -0.88 2.60
N VAL A 84 1.39 -0.46 3.24
CA VAL A 84 1.93 0.90 3.16
C VAL A 84 3.28 0.85 2.44
N ARG A 85 3.38 1.62 1.37
CA ARG A 85 4.60 1.80 0.58
C ARG A 85 4.96 3.27 0.58
N LEU A 86 6.10 3.62 1.17
CA LEU A 86 6.62 4.98 1.17
C LEU A 86 7.94 5.02 0.38
N GLU A 87 8.22 6.12 -0.29
CA GLU A 87 9.49 6.29 -1.00
C GLU A 87 10.68 6.15 -0.03
N GLY A 88 11.68 5.36 -0.42
CA GLY A 88 12.87 5.11 0.38
C GLY A 88 12.67 4.18 1.59
N GLN A 89 11.49 3.59 1.75
CA GLN A 89 11.20 2.63 2.83
C GLN A 89 10.76 1.27 2.26
N GLU A 90 11.05 0.21 3.02
CA GLU A 90 10.55 -1.13 2.70
C GLU A 90 9.02 -1.16 2.88
N PRO A 91 8.25 -1.77 1.95
CA PRO A 91 6.81 -1.90 2.10
C PRO A 91 6.46 -2.65 3.39
N VAL A 92 5.43 -2.19 4.10
CA VAL A 92 4.95 -2.82 5.33
C VAL A 92 3.51 -3.24 5.16
N ILE A 93 3.22 -4.50 5.45
CA ILE A 93 1.85 -5.04 5.45
C ILE A 93 1.38 -5.16 6.90
N TYR A 94 0.29 -4.45 7.18
CA TYR A 94 -0.44 -4.51 8.43
C TYR A 94 -1.64 -5.45 8.30
N GLY A 95 -1.92 -6.19 9.36
CA GLY A 95 -3.10 -7.06 9.45
C GLY A 95 -3.94 -6.76 10.68
N ARG A 96 -5.14 -7.34 10.71
CA ARG A 96 -6.18 -7.13 11.72
C ARG A 96 -6.45 -5.63 11.91
N VAL A 97 -6.46 -4.91 10.79
CA VAL A 97 -6.59 -3.47 10.78
C VAL A 97 -8.04 -3.11 11.10
N THR A 98 -8.24 -2.37 12.18
CA THR A 98 -9.51 -1.79 12.62
C THR A 98 -9.53 -0.30 12.26
N PRO A 99 -10.69 0.36 12.27
CA PRO A 99 -10.76 1.81 12.03
C PRO A 99 -9.87 2.64 12.97
N GLU A 100 -9.75 2.22 14.23
CA GLU A 100 -8.93 2.89 15.23
C GLU A 100 -7.43 2.76 14.92
N ASN A 101 -6.98 1.54 14.65
CA ASN A 101 -5.57 1.29 14.38
C ASN A 101 -5.15 1.74 12.96
N ALA A 102 -6.11 1.87 12.03
CA ALA A 102 -5.90 2.50 10.73
C ALA A 102 -5.52 3.98 10.87
N LYS A 103 -6.21 4.73 11.74
CA LYS A 103 -5.84 6.12 12.08
C LYS A 103 -4.45 6.18 12.72
N ARG A 104 -4.12 5.20 13.57
CA ARG A 104 -2.79 5.06 14.18
C ARG A 104 -1.71 4.79 13.14
N ILE A 105 -1.96 3.96 12.12
CA ILE A 105 -1.03 3.73 11.00
C ILE A 105 -0.79 5.04 10.24
N VAL A 106 -1.84 5.82 9.93
CA VAL A 106 -1.67 7.13 9.28
C VAL A 106 -0.83 8.07 10.13
N LYS A 107 -1.16 8.21 11.42
CA LYS A 107 -0.40 9.10 12.30
C LYS A 107 1.05 8.64 12.49
N MET A 108 1.28 7.42 12.94
CA MET A 108 2.64 6.98 13.28
C MET A 108 3.47 6.69 12.04
N HIS A 109 2.96 5.91 11.10
CA HIS A 109 3.77 5.45 9.97
C HIS A 109 3.87 6.52 8.89
N ILE A 110 2.75 7.12 8.51
CA ILE A 110 2.72 8.08 7.39
C ILE A 110 3.24 9.45 7.83
N LEU A 111 2.77 9.99 8.96
CA LEU A 111 3.15 11.33 9.42
C LEU A 111 4.49 11.33 10.19
N GLU A 112 4.68 10.41 11.13
CA GLU A 112 5.88 10.38 11.99
C GLU A 112 7.02 9.49 11.45
N GLY A 113 6.79 8.70 10.40
CA GLY A 113 7.77 7.76 9.84
C GLY A 113 8.08 6.57 10.76
N ARG A 114 7.20 6.24 11.70
CA ARG A 114 7.36 5.15 12.68
C ARG A 114 6.39 4.01 12.40
N VAL A 115 6.94 2.84 12.10
CA VAL A 115 6.16 1.62 11.86
C VAL A 115 5.39 1.21 13.12
N VAL A 116 4.14 0.77 12.93
CA VAL A 116 3.29 0.27 14.01
C VAL A 116 3.56 -1.23 14.22
N GLU A 117 4.65 -1.53 14.93
CA GLU A 117 5.24 -2.88 15.02
C GLU A 117 4.26 -3.99 15.45
N ASP A 118 3.30 -3.70 16.35
CA ASP A 118 2.34 -4.70 16.84
C ASP A 118 1.33 -5.18 15.78
N LEU A 119 1.18 -4.43 14.69
CA LEU A 119 0.26 -4.76 13.61
C LEU A 119 0.96 -5.34 12.37
N VAL A 120 2.29 -5.37 12.37
CA VAL A 120 3.08 -5.83 11.23
C VAL A 120 2.89 -7.33 11.04
N VAL A 121 2.48 -7.71 9.83
CA VAL A 121 2.38 -9.11 9.40
C VAL A 121 3.59 -9.49 8.55
N LYS A 122 4.00 -8.60 7.65
CA LYS A 122 5.10 -8.85 6.72
C LYS A 122 5.78 -7.52 6.37
N ARG A 123 7.09 -7.57 6.15
CA ARG A 123 7.86 -6.49 5.50
C ARG A 123 8.35 -7.00 4.14
N GLY A 124 8.33 -6.13 3.14
CA GLY A 124 8.58 -6.46 1.74
C GLY A 124 7.29 -6.64 0.93
N GLU A 125 7.45 -6.97 -0.36
CA GLU A 125 6.33 -7.05 -1.30
C GLU A 125 5.34 -8.17 -0.93
N ALA A 126 4.03 -7.90 -1.11
CA ALA A 126 2.94 -8.85 -0.89
C ALA A 126 3.09 -10.09 -1.78
#